data_AF-A0A915ATP1-F1
#
_entry.id   AF-A0A915ATP1-F1
#
_cell.length_a   1.000
_cell.length_b   1.000
_cell.length_c   1.000
_cell.angle_alpha   90.00
_cell.angle_beta   90.00
_cell.angle_gamma   90.00
#
_symmetry.space_group_name_H-M   'P 1'
#
loop_
_entity.id
_entity.type
_entity.pdbx_description
1 polymer ?
#
loop_
_entity_poly.entity_id
_entity_poly.type
_entity_poly.pdbx_seq_one_letter_code
_entity_poly.pdbx_strand_id
1 'polypeptide(L)'
;MITTVELKAQTRMPVCRYEIVAGGPHGAPIRYAKIGDSVYHKWTCVSELDEVYCMRVHTCTVYDGQGGERVEVLDARGCSVDKFVLLDLDYVTDLSAGQEAHVFKFADRPALYFNCQVELTLKDRVVGCSKAVLCCCLRRQLVLQNLECMI
;
A
#
# COMPACT_ATOMS: atom_id res chain seq x y z
N MET A 1 -37.10 -13.65 -21.34
CA MET A 1 -36.09 -14.42 -20.58
C MET A 1 -34.95 -13.46 -20.26
N ILE A 2 -34.73 -13.13 -18.98
CA ILE A 2 -33.51 -12.44 -18.55
C ILE A 2 -32.50 -13.54 -18.26
N THR A 3 -31.50 -13.67 -19.13
CA THR A 3 -30.39 -14.60 -18.91
C THR A 3 -29.41 -13.96 -17.91
N THR A 4 -29.34 -14.52 -16.71
CA THR A 4 -28.22 -14.27 -15.80
C THR A 4 -26.96 -14.86 -16.43
N VAL A 5 -26.06 -13.99 -16.90
CA VAL A 5 -24.73 -14.40 -17.35
C VAL A 5 -23.83 -14.46 -16.13
N GLU A 6 -23.47 -15.67 -15.69
CA GLU A 6 -22.37 -15.85 -14.74
C GLU A 6 -21.09 -15.37 -15.45
N LEU A 7 -20.55 -14.22 -15.04
CA LEU A 7 -19.23 -13.77 -15.45
C LEU A 7 -18.21 -14.69 -14.76
N LYS A 8 -18.08 -15.91 -15.27
CA LYS A 8 -17.03 -16.85 -14.92
C LYS A 8 -15.75 -16.40 -15.62
N ALA A 9 -15.28 -15.21 -15.25
CA ALA A 9 -13.92 -14.82 -15.56
C ALA A 9 -13.05 -15.75 -14.72
N GLN A 10 -12.57 -16.83 -15.33
CA GLN A 10 -11.55 -17.70 -14.77
C GLN A 10 -10.21 -16.92 -14.82
N THR A 11 -10.20 -15.74 -14.22
CA THR A 11 -9.07 -14.84 -14.22
C THR A 11 -8.12 -15.33 -13.15
N ARG A 12 -6.84 -15.49 -13.51
CA ARG A 12 -5.81 -15.80 -12.52
C ARG A 12 -5.66 -14.61 -11.58
N MET A 13 -5.51 -14.89 -10.28
CA MET A 13 -5.24 -13.84 -9.32
C MET A 13 -3.91 -13.15 -9.67
N PRO A 14 -3.87 -11.80 -9.69
CA PRO A 14 -2.65 -11.05 -9.88
C PRO A 14 -1.55 -11.45 -8.90
N VAL A 15 -0.30 -11.44 -9.36
CA VAL A 15 0.87 -11.67 -8.50
C VAL A 15 1.36 -10.33 -7.99
N CYS A 16 1.33 -10.15 -6.67
CA CYS A 16 1.73 -8.91 -6.02
C CYS A 16 3.13 -9.00 -5.41
N ARG A 17 3.86 -7.88 -5.43
CA ARG A 17 5.21 -7.73 -4.91
C ARG A 17 5.32 -6.45 -4.11
N TYR A 18 6.09 -6.52 -3.03
CA TYR A 18 6.53 -5.38 -2.25
C TYR A 18 8.05 -5.24 -2.35
N GLU A 19 8.52 -4.01 -2.59
CA GLU A 19 9.93 -3.67 -2.73
C GLU A 19 10.24 -2.34 -2.04
N ILE A 20 11.47 -2.20 -1.57
CA ILE A 20 12.05 -0.92 -1.16
C ILE A 20 13.07 -0.54 -2.22
N VAL A 21 12.95 0.65 -2.78
CA VAL A 21 13.86 1.17 -3.80
C VAL A 21 14.57 2.43 -3.30
N ALA A 22 15.77 2.69 -3.82
CA ALA A 22 16.56 3.85 -3.43
C ALA A 22 15.98 5.16 -3.99
N GLY A 23 15.82 6.18 -3.15
CA GLY A 23 15.26 7.47 -3.55
C GLY A 23 13.79 7.35 -3.88
N GLY A 24 13.40 7.54 -5.15
CA GLY A 24 12.00 7.63 -5.60
C GLY A 24 11.45 6.39 -6.34
N PRO A 25 10.25 6.48 -6.95
CA PRO A 25 9.50 5.35 -7.54
C PRO A 25 10.19 4.59 -8.68
N HIS A 26 11.21 5.21 -9.30
CA HIS A 26 12.03 4.64 -10.37
C HIS A 26 13.41 4.17 -9.89
N GLY A 27 13.65 4.19 -8.58
CA GLY A 27 14.88 3.72 -7.98
C GLY A 27 15.14 2.22 -8.20
N ALA A 28 16.38 1.81 -7.97
CA ALA A 28 16.74 0.40 -7.96
C ALA A 28 16.33 -0.26 -6.61
N PRO A 29 15.89 -1.54 -6.61
CA PRO A 29 15.64 -2.27 -5.38
C PRO A 29 16.88 -2.36 -4.50
N ILE A 30 16.70 -2.12 -3.21
CA ILE A 30 17.77 -2.15 -2.22
C ILE A 30 17.46 -3.15 -1.11
N ARG A 31 18.53 -3.67 -0.50
CA ARG A 31 18.46 -4.56 0.67
C ARG A 31 19.07 -3.96 1.93
N TYR A 32 19.86 -2.90 1.77
CA TYR A 32 20.61 -2.25 2.84
C TYR A 32 20.50 -0.74 2.65
N ALA A 33 20.28 -0.04 3.75
CA ALA A 33 20.27 1.42 3.82
C ALA A 33 20.71 1.85 5.22
N LYS A 34 21.11 3.10 5.34
CA LYS A 34 21.46 3.73 6.63
C LYS A 34 20.24 4.43 7.20
N ILE A 35 20.20 4.56 8.52
CA ILE A 35 19.17 5.32 9.21
C ILE A 35 19.16 6.76 8.67
N GLY A 36 17.98 7.26 8.32
CA GLY A 36 17.79 8.59 7.74
C GLY A 36 17.85 8.65 6.22
N ASP A 37 18.34 7.60 5.54
CA ASP A 37 18.29 7.54 4.07
C ASP A 37 16.83 7.64 3.61
N SER A 38 16.59 8.40 2.53
CA SER A 38 15.29 8.44 1.85
C SER A 38 15.16 7.23 0.92
N VAL A 39 14.07 6.51 1.07
CA VAL A 39 13.72 5.32 0.30
C VAL A 39 12.26 5.39 -0.13
N TYR A 40 11.90 4.60 -1.14
CA TYR A 40 10.52 4.51 -1.62
C TYR A 40 10.01 3.08 -1.46
N HIS A 41 8.91 2.96 -0.72
CA HIS A 41 8.17 1.71 -0.57
C HIS A 41 7.24 1.55 -1.76
N LYS A 42 7.32 0.40 -2.44
CA LYS A 42 6.60 0.14 -3.68
C LYS A 42 5.84 -1.17 -3.62
N TRP A 43 4.54 -1.10 -3.89
CA TRP A 43 3.66 -2.25 -4.07
C TRP A 43 3.20 -2.30 -5.52
N THR A 44 3.32 -3.47 -6.15
CA THR A 44 2.90 -3.69 -7.53
C THR A 44 2.23 -5.04 -7.66
N CYS A 45 1.10 -5.10 -8.37
CA CYS A 45 0.50 -6.35 -8.81
C CYS A 45 0.54 -6.45 -10.34
N VAL A 46 0.80 -7.65 -10.84
CA VAL A 46 0.79 -7.95 -12.28
C VAL A 46 -0.32 -8.94 -12.55
N SER A 47 -1.19 -8.59 -13.50
CA SER A 47 -2.33 -9.38 -13.97
C SER A 47 -2.11 -9.77 -15.42
N GLU A 48 -2.65 -10.92 -15.84
CA GLU A 48 -2.71 -11.30 -17.26
C GLU A 48 -3.78 -10.52 -18.03
N LEU A 49 -4.81 -10.05 -17.31
CA LEU A 49 -5.85 -9.18 -17.86
C LEU A 49 -5.69 -7.78 -17.29
N ASP A 50 -5.54 -6.81 -18.18
CA ASP A 50 -5.55 -5.40 -17.84
C ASP A 50 -6.95 -4.96 -17.41
N GLU A 51 -7.04 -3.91 -16.59
CA GLU A 51 -8.29 -3.20 -16.27
C GLU A 51 -9.37 -4.00 -15.50
N VAL A 52 -9.03 -5.19 -14.95
CA VAL A 52 -10.00 -6.02 -14.20
C VAL A 52 -9.95 -5.76 -12.69
N TYR A 53 -8.76 -5.45 -12.15
CA TYR A 53 -8.51 -5.45 -10.71
C TYR A 53 -8.08 -4.08 -10.21
N CYS A 54 -8.49 -3.79 -8.98
CA CYS A 54 -8.03 -2.67 -8.19
C CYS A 54 -7.31 -3.20 -6.96
N MET A 55 -6.10 -2.70 -6.73
CA MET A 55 -5.26 -3.04 -5.59
C MET A 55 -5.45 -2.01 -4.48
N ARG A 56 -5.57 -2.50 -3.23
CA ARG A 56 -5.37 -1.73 -2.01
C ARG A 56 -4.35 -2.42 -1.13
N VAL A 57 -3.41 -1.68 -0.55
CA VAL A 57 -2.62 -2.17 0.59
C VAL A 57 -3.48 -2.03 1.84
N HIS A 58 -3.88 -3.17 2.41
CA HIS A 58 -4.82 -3.23 3.53
C HIS A 58 -4.09 -2.94 4.84
N THR A 59 -3.44 -3.92 5.46
CA THR A 59 -2.69 -3.76 6.71
C THR A 59 -1.21 -3.96 6.46
N CYS A 60 -0.37 -3.24 7.20
CA CYS A 60 1.07 -3.48 7.22
C CYS A 60 1.56 -3.52 8.67
N THR A 61 2.45 -4.46 8.95
CA THR A 61 3.11 -4.62 10.24
C THR A 61 4.62 -4.65 10.05
N VAL A 62 5.34 -4.11 11.03
CA VAL A 62 6.80 -4.12 11.10
C VAL A 62 7.24 -4.89 12.34
N TYR A 63 8.26 -5.74 12.19
CA TYR A 63 8.81 -6.54 13.28
C TYR A 63 10.30 -6.84 13.06
N ASP A 64 10.97 -7.35 14.09
CA ASP A 64 12.42 -7.58 14.11
C ASP A 64 12.86 -8.97 13.59
N GLY A 65 11.91 -9.83 13.21
CA GLY A 65 12.17 -11.21 12.79
C GLY A 65 12.64 -12.16 13.90
N GLN A 66 12.80 -11.69 15.13
CA GLN A 66 13.32 -12.44 16.29
C GLN A 66 12.24 -12.74 17.33
N GLY A 67 10.97 -12.65 16.94
CA GLY A 67 9.84 -12.89 17.83
C GLY A 67 9.46 -11.69 18.69
N GLY A 68 9.97 -10.49 18.38
CA GLY A 68 9.52 -9.24 18.98
C GLY A 68 8.07 -8.89 18.61
N GLU A 69 7.56 -7.83 19.23
CA GLU A 69 6.22 -7.31 18.98
C GLU A 69 6.08 -6.85 17.51
N ARG A 70 4.91 -7.13 16.92
CA ARG A 70 4.53 -6.62 15.60
C ARG A 70 3.85 -5.27 15.80
N VAL A 71 4.45 -4.23 15.23
CA VAL A 71 3.90 -2.88 15.27
C VAL A 71 3.13 -2.64 13.97
N GLU A 72 1.86 -2.24 14.08
CA GLU A 72 1.04 -1.85 12.94
C GLU A 72 1.50 -0.48 12.41
N VAL A 73 1.71 -0.39 11.09
CA VAL A 73 2.07 0.87 10.41
C VAL A 73 1.00 1.32 9.42
N LEU A 74 0.20 0.40 8.89
CA LEU A 74 -1.04 0.69 8.17
C LEU A 74 -2.19 -0.09 8.81
N ASP A 75 -3.30 0.61 9.12
CA ASP A 75 -4.52 0.03 9.71
C ASP A 75 -5.34 -0.77 8.68
N ALA A 76 -6.40 -1.46 9.10
CA ALA A 76 -7.30 -2.21 8.20
C ALA A 76 -7.98 -1.38 7.08
N ARG A 77 -7.84 -0.06 7.09
CA ARG A 77 -8.34 0.81 6.03
C ARG A 77 -7.26 1.16 5.01
N GLY A 78 -6.01 0.74 5.21
CA GLY A 78 -4.87 1.14 4.39
C GLY A 78 -4.31 2.51 4.79
N CYS A 79 -4.64 2.98 5.99
CA CYS A 79 -4.25 4.31 6.46
C CYS A 79 -3.07 4.24 7.42
N SER A 80 -2.17 5.22 7.32
CA SER A 80 -1.03 5.31 8.21
C SER A 80 -1.47 5.47 9.67
N VAL A 81 -0.92 4.60 10.53
CA VAL A 81 -1.09 4.70 11.99
C VAL A 81 -0.12 5.71 12.58
N ASP A 82 1.09 5.81 12.01
CA ASP A 82 2.13 6.75 12.40
C ASP A 82 2.81 7.35 11.17
N LYS A 83 2.51 8.64 10.92
CA LYS A 83 3.01 9.41 9.77
C LYS A 83 4.51 9.76 9.86
N PHE A 84 5.16 9.52 11.01
CA PHE A 84 6.62 9.63 11.10
C PHE A 84 7.34 8.41 10.54
N VAL A 85 6.66 7.26 10.49
CA VAL A 85 7.21 5.99 10.03
C VAL A 85 6.92 5.78 8.54
N LEU A 86 5.67 5.97 8.14
CA LEU A 86 5.22 5.81 6.76
C LEU A 86 4.01 6.71 6.57
N LEU A 87 4.00 7.55 5.53
CA LEU A 87 2.84 8.37 5.20
C LEU A 87 1.71 7.53 4.60
N ASP A 88 0.54 8.14 4.41
CA ASP A 88 -0.55 7.50 3.65
C ASP A 88 -0.06 7.19 2.22
N LEU A 89 -0.44 6.04 1.66
CA LEU A 89 0.13 5.60 0.38
C LEU A 89 -0.47 6.34 -0.82
N ASP A 90 0.37 6.64 -1.81
CA ASP A 90 -0.05 7.18 -3.09
C ASP A 90 -0.33 6.05 -4.08
N TYR A 91 -1.56 5.98 -4.59
CA TYR A 91 -1.97 5.00 -5.61
C TYR A 91 -1.72 5.57 -7.00
N VAL A 92 -0.56 5.24 -7.57
CA VAL A 92 -0.08 5.76 -8.86
C VAL A 92 -0.85 5.14 -10.03
N THR A 93 -1.23 3.87 -9.92
CA THR A 93 -2.11 3.17 -10.87
C THR A 93 -3.05 2.21 -10.14
N ASP A 94 -4.02 1.64 -10.84
CA ASP A 94 -4.97 0.66 -10.28
C ASP A 94 -4.30 -0.55 -9.60
N LEU A 95 -3.07 -0.90 -10.01
CA LEU A 95 -2.31 -2.03 -9.49
C LEU A 95 -0.93 -1.62 -8.93
N SER A 96 -0.72 -0.33 -8.66
CA SER A 96 0.51 0.14 -8.02
C SER A 96 0.28 1.24 -6.99
N ALA A 97 0.99 1.12 -5.88
CA ALA A 97 0.99 2.10 -4.81
C ALA A 97 2.43 2.29 -4.30
N GLY A 98 2.70 3.44 -3.73
CA GLY A 98 3.97 3.64 -3.05
C GLY A 98 4.04 4.93 -2.27
N GLN A 99 5.11 5.06 -1.50
CA GLN A 99 5.33 6.22 -0.65
C GLN A 99 6.81 6.36 -0.30
N GLU A 100 7.29 7.59 -0.24
CA GLU A 100 8.61 7.95 0.29
C GLU A 100 8.61 7.85 1.82
N ALA A 101 9.68 7.30 2.38
CA ALA A 101 9.90 7.24 3.82
C ALA A 101 11.38 7.34 4.16
N HIS A 102 11.66 7.69 5.40
CA HIS A 102 13.02 7.66 5.94
C HIS A 102 13.27 6.34 6.66
N VAL A 103 14.45 5.77 6.42
CA VAL A 103 14.84 4.52 7.04
C VAL A 103 14.99 4.71 8.56
N PHE A 104 14.30 3.86 9.32
CA PHE A 104 14.35 3.79 10.78
C PHE A 104 14.74 2.38 11.23
N LYS A 105 15.01 2.20 12.52
CA LYS A 105 15.18 0.89 13.13
C LYS A 105 14.69 0.87 14.57
N PHE A 106 14.39 -0.32 15.09
CA PHE A 106 14.28 -0.52 16.53
C PHE A 106 15.67 -0.45 17.19
N ALA A 107 15.74 0.07 18.41
CA ALA A 107 16.96 0.06 19.20
C ALA A 107 17.47 -1.38 19.35
N ASP A 108 18.79 -1.56 19.21
CA ASP A 108 19.49 -2.84 19.35
C ASP A 108 19.02 -3.97 18.41
N ARG A 109 18.18 -3.69 17.40
CA ARG A 109 17.78 -4.65 16.37
C ARG A 109 18.55 -4.43 15.07
N PRO A 110 19.11 -5.48 14.46
CA PRO A 110 19.91 -5.35 13.25
C PRO A 110 19.09 -5.28 11.96
N ALA A 111 17.81 -5.67 11.99
CA ALA A 111 16.95 -5.74 10.82
C ALA A 111 15.49 -5.41 11.17
N LEU A 112 14.74 -4.98 10.14
CA LEU A 112 13.29 -4.79 10.16
C LEU A 112 12.65 -5.57 9.03
N TYR A 113 11.49 -6.14 9.28
CA TYR A 113 10.70 -6.89 8.32
C TYR A 113 9.33 -6.25 8.18
N PHE A 114 8.98 -5.85 6.96
CA PHE A 114 7.65 -5.35 6.61
C PHE A 114 6.80 -6.52 6.09
N ASN A 115 5.61 -6.67 6.68
CA ASN A 115 4.64 -7.67 6.27
C ASN A 115 3.29 -7.00 6.03
N CYS A 116 2.86 -7.01 4.77
CA CYS A 116 1.65 -6.32 4.33
C CYS A 116 0.64 -7.29 3.73
N GLN A 117 -0.63 -7.04 4.00
CA GLN A 117 -1.75 -7.69 3.32
C GLN A 117 -2.20 -6.79 2.17
N VAL A 118 -2.34 -7.39 0.99
CA VAL A 118 -2.87 -6.72 -0.20
C VAL A 118 -4.28 -7.25 -0.45
N GLU A 119 -5.20 -6.33 -0.69
CA GLU A 119 -6.57 -6.64 -1.07
C GLU A 119 -6.78 -6.32 -2.55
N LEU A 120 -7.42 -7.24 -3.26
CA LEU A 120 -7.78 -7.09 -4.67
C LEU A 120 -9.29 -7.07 -4.80
N THR A 121 -9.82 -6.06 -5.48
CA THR A 121 -11.24 -5.92 -5.79
C THR A 121 -11.43 -5.84 -7.30
N LEU A 122 -12.65 -6.12 -7.77
CA LEU A 122 -12.99 -5.95 -9.18
C LEU A 122 -13.19 -4.47 -9.50
N LYS A 123 -12.64 -4.02 -10.63
CA LYS A 123 -12.79 -2.67 -11.12
C LYS A 123 -14.25 -2.39 -11.47
N ASP A 124 -14.79 -1.31 -10.92
CA ASP A 124 -16.15 -0.86 -11.19
C ASP A 124 -16.20 -0.18 -12.57
N ARG A 125 -17.23 -0.47 -13.38
CA ARG A 125 -17.35 0.09 -14.74
C ARG A 125 -17.60 1.60 -14.78
N VAL A 126 -18.17 2.16 -13.71
CA VAL A 126 -18.56 3.58 -13.64
C VAL A 126 -17.55 4.38 -12.84
N VAL A 127 -17.14 3.89 -11.68
CA VAL A 127 -16.27 4.63 -10.75
C VAL A 127 -14.84 4.09 -10.67
N GLY A 128 -14.48 3.11 -11.50
CA GLY A 128 -13.13 2.53 -11.53
C GLY A 128 -12.70 1.99 -10.17
N CYS A 129 -11.49 2.39 -9.74
CA CYS A 129 -10.88 1.97 -8.48
C CYS A 129 -11.12 2.92 -7.30
N SER A 130 -11.92 3.97 -7.46
CA SER A 130 -12.16 4.97 -6.40
C SER A 130 -12.83 4.40 -5.15
N LYS A 131 -13.49 3.24 -5.24
CA LYS A 131 -14.06 2.53 -4.08
C LYS A 131 -13.05 1.64 -3.34
N ALA A 132 -11.98 1.24 -4.02
CA ALA A 132 -10.97 0.38 -3.44
C ALA A 132 -10.11 1.14 -2.42
N VAL A 133 -9.85 2.43 -2.66
CA VAL A 133 -9.04 3.30 -1.79
C VAL A 133 -9.93 4.19 -0.94
N LEU A 134 -9.73 4.15 0.38
CA LEU A 134 -10.48 4.98 1.32
C LEU A 134 -9.66 6.23 1.68
N CYS A 135 -10.26 7.42 1.69
CA CYS A 135 -9.57 8.63 2.15
C CYS A 135 -9.26 8.54 3.66
N CYS A 136 -7.97 8.62 4.00
CA CYS A 136 -7.48 8.46 5.37
C CYS A 136 -7.66 9.69 6.27
N CYS A 137 -8.06 10.84 5.71
CA CYS A 137 -8.30 12.09 6.44
C CYS A 137 -9.43 12.01 7.50
N LEU A 138 -10.24 10.95 7.51
CA LEU A 138 -11.43 10.87 8.35
C LEU A 138 -11.18 10.65 9.85
N ARG A 139 -9.93 10.58 10.34
CA ARG A 139 -9.68 10.21 11.75
C ARG A 139 -9.20 11.29 12.72
N ARG A 140 -8.79 12.50 12.31
CA ARG A 140 -8.41 13.57 13.27
C ARG A 140 -8.08 14.91 12.59
N GLN A 141 -9.08 15.72 12.23
CA GLN A 141 -8.89 17.18 12.13
C GLN A 141 -10.25 17.90 12.04
N LEU A 142 -10.94 17.96 13.18
CA LEU A 142 -11.63 19.20 13.52
C LEU A 142 -10.50 20.18 13.88
N VAL A 143 -10.46 21.32 13.19
CA VAL A 143 -9.54 22.46 13.36
C VAL A 143 -8.29 22.42 12.45
N LEU A 144 -8.41 23.12 11.32
CA LEU A 144 -7.37 23.79 10.53
C LEU A 144 -6.34 22.91 9.78
N GLN A 145 -6.65 22.54 8.52
CA GLN A 145 -6.01 23.09 7.30
C GLN A 145 -6.34 22.24 6.06
N ASN A 146 -7.04 22.88 5.11
CA ASN A 146 -6.86 22.83 3.66
C ASN A 146 -6.99 21.47 2.90
N LEU A 147 -8.14 21.30 2.26
CA LEU A 147 -8.36 20.94 0.83
C LEU A 147 -7.62 19.77 0.12
N GLU A 148 -6.90 18.86 0.78
CA GLU A 148 -6.13 17.81 0.05
C GLU A 148 -6.79 16.41 -0.02
N CYS A 149 -8.12 16.28 0.15
CA CYS A 149 -8.80 15.00 -0.12
C CYS A 149 -10.02 15.15 -1.03
N MET A 150 -9.90 15.96 -2.10
CA MET A 150 -10.91 16.01 -3.15
C MET A 150 -10.26 16.22 -4.52
N ILE A 151 -9.82 15.12 -5.14
CA ILE A 151 -10.05 14.67 -6.52
C ILE A 151 -9.19 13.41 -6.73
#